data_AF-A0A659UZF3-F1
#
_entry.id   AF-A0A659UZF3-F1
#
_cell.length_a   1.000
_cell.length_b   1.000
_cell.length_c   1.000
_cell.angle_alpha   90.00
_cell.angle_beta   90.00
_cell.angle_gamma   90.00
#
_symmetry.space_group_name_H-M   'P 1'
#
loop_
_entity.id
_entity.type
_entity.pdbx_description
1 polymer ?
#
loop_
_entity_poly.entity_id
_entity_poly.type
_entity_poly.pdbx_seq_one_letter_code
_entity_poly.pdbx_strand_id
1 'polypeptide(L)' 'MAKKKSRPALSVIAAASRSEASEAIYFARKCGLTPDEALRIMREALVTVGPKPAGAGKRKR' A
#
# COMPACT_ATOMS: atom_id res chain seq x y z
N MET A 1 36.52 -2.09 -8.18
CA MET A 1 35.42 -2.03 -7.19
C MET A 1 34.22 -1.29 -7.77
N ALA A 2 33.31 -1.97 -8.49
CA ALA A 2 32.12 -1.32 -9.08
C ALA A 2 30.94 -1.37 -8.10
N LYS A 3 30.62 -0.24 -7.47
CA LYS A 3 29.37 -0.09 -6.69
C LYS A 3 28.19 -0.12 -7.66
N LYS A 4 27.55 -1.29 -7.82
CA LYS A 4 26.27 -1.40 -8.53
C LYS A 4 25.23 -0.59 -7.75
N LYS A 5 24.89 0.60 -8.26
CA LYS A 5 23.74 1.38 -7.80
C LYS A 5 22.50 0.56 -8.15
N SER A 6 21.98 -0.19 -7.17
CA SER A 6 20.67 -0.82 -7.29
C SER A 6 19.69 0.30 -7.62
N ARG A 7 19.08 0.26 -8.80
CA ARG A 7 17.89 1.08 -9.06
C ARG A 7 16.97 0.87 -7.86
N PRO A 8 16.50 1.92 -7.19
CA PRO A 8 15.49 1.72 -6.15
C PRO A 8 14.34 1.03 -6.87
N ALA A 9 14.04 -0.21 -6.48
CA ALA A 9 12.79 -0.83 -6.86
C ALA A 9 11.72 0.19 -6.50
N LEU A 10 10.99 0.69 -7.51
CA LEU A 10 10.00 1.73 -7.32
C LEU A 10 9.09 1.26 -6.19
N SER A 11 9.18 1.95 -5.04
CA SER A 11 8.52 1.49 -3.82
C SER A 11 7.01 1.45 -4.09
N VAL A 12 6.35 0.40 -3.64
CA VAL A 12 4.92 0.21 -3.89
C VAL A 12 4.13 1.34 -3.22
N ILE A 13 4.69 1.89 -2.13
CA ILE A 13 4.18 3.08 -1.44
C ILE A 13 4.26 4.35 -2.30
N ALA A 14 5.28 4.51 -3.16
CA ALA A 14 5.39 5.69 -4.02
C ALA A 14 4.25 5.77 -5.06
N ALA A 15 3.66 4.62 -5.40
CA ALA A 15 2.47 4.53 -6.24
C ALA A 15 1.15 4.48 -5.45
N ALA A 16 1.20 4.52 -4.12
CA ALA A 16 0.01 4.48 -3.26
C ALA A 16 -0.61 5.88 -3.10
N SER A 17 -1.92 5.91 -2.85
CA SER A 17 -2.58 7.15 -2.43
C SER A 17 -2.04 7.63 -1.08
N ARG A 18 -2.18 8.93 -0.79
CA ARG A 18 -1.66 9.53 0.46
C ARG A 18 -2.26 8.89 1.72
N SER A 19 -3.53 8.47 1.66
CA SER A 19 -4.21 7.75 2.75
C SER A 19 -3.62 6.36 2.95
N GLU A 20 -3.51 5.56 1.88
CA GLU A 20 -2.91 4.22 1.94
C GLU A 20 -1.47 4.24 2.44
N ALA A 21 -0.66 5.21 1.99
CA ALA A 21 0.72 5.35 2.42
C ALA A 21 0.82 5.67 3.93
N SER A 22 -0.06 6.53 4.44
CA SER A 22 -0.07 6.92 5.85
C SER A 22 -0.49 5.75 6.75
N GLU A 23 -1.51 5.00 6.33
CA GLU A 23 -1.97 3.79 7.02
C GLU A 23 -0.91 2.68 6.99
N ALA A 24 -0.27 2.45 5.83
CA ALA A 24 0.79 1.46 5.71
C ALA A 24 1.99 1.77 6.63
N ILE A 25 2.37 3.04 6.77
CA ILE A 25 3.41 3.46 7.73
C ILE A 25 2.98 3.19 9.17
N TYR A 26 1.71 3.46 9.51
CA TYR A 26 1.19 3.21 10.84
C TYR A 26 1.21 1.71 11.19
N PHE A 27 0.73 0.86 10.29
CA PHE A 27 0.75 -0.60 10.47
C PHE A 27 2.17 -1.16 10.51
N ALA A 28 3.06 -0.68 9.65
CA ALA A 28 4.47 -1.05 9.65
C ALA A 28 5.11 -0.84 11.03
N ARG A 29 4.88 0.32 11.65
CA ARG A 29 5.41 0.64 12.99
C ARG A 29 4.82 -0.25 14.09
N LYS A 30 3.53 -0.58 14.00
CA LYS A 30 2.86 -1.41 15.01
C LYS A 30 3.23 -2.90 14.90
N CYS A 31 3.40 -3.39 13.68
CA CYS A 31 3.57 -4.82 13.40
C CYS A 31 5.03 -5.22 13.17
N GLY A 32 5.97 -4.26 13.16
CA GLY A 32 7.38 -4.52 12.86
C GLY A 32 7.62 -4.90 11.39
N LEU A 33 6.78 -4.39 10.48
CA LEU A 33 6.87 -4.64 9.04
C LEU A 33 7.53 -3.46 8.33
N THR A 34 7.97 -3.67 7.09
CA THR A 34 8.25 -2.54 6.20
C THR A 34 6.95 -1.90 5.72
N PRO A 35 6.95 -0.58 5.43
CA PRO A 35 5.79 0.07 4.85
C PRO A 35 5.30 -0.57 3.53
N ASP A 36 6.18 -1.17 2.72
CA ASP A 36 5.81 -1.83 1.47
C ASP A 36 5.10 -3.17 1.75
N GLU A 37 5.53 -3.92 2.75
CA GLU A 37 4.87 -5.15 3.20
C GLU A 37 3.49 -4.86 3.79
N ALA A 38 3.39 -3.83 4.65
CA ALA A 38 2.12 -3.41 5.22
C ALA A 38 1.11 -3.02 4.12
N LEU A 39 1.55 -2.26 3.12
CA LEU A 39 0.71 -1.85 2.00
C LEU A 39 0.22 -3.06 1.18
N ARG A 40 1.08 -4.06 0.94
CA ARG A 40 0.68 -5.29 0.21
C ARG A 40 -0.39 -6.05 0.98
N ILE A 41 -0.19 -6.24 2.29
CA ILE A 41 -1.14 -6.95 3.15
C ILE A 41 -2.48 -6.21 3.22
N MET A 42 -2.47 -4.88 3.32
CA MET A 42 -3.70 -4.09 3.28
C MET A 42 -4.49 -4.31 1.99
N ARG A 43 -3.81 -4.30 0.83
CA ARG A 43 -4.46 -4.55 -0.47
C ARG A 43 -5.00 -5.97 -0.57
N GLU A 44 -4.25 -6.96 -0.10
CA GLU A 44 -4.68 -8.37 -0.08
C GLU A 44 -5.88 -8.57 0.85
N ALA A 45 -5.90 -7.92 2.01
CA ALA A 45 -7.04 -7.93 2.93
C ALA A 45 -8.30 -7.34 2.29
N LEU A 46 -8.17 -6.24 1.54
CA LEU A 46 -9.30 -5.64 0.82
C LEU A 46 -9.87 -6.55 -0.27
N VAL A 47 -9.02 -7.37 -0.92
CA VAL A 47 -9.45 -8.35 -1.93
C VAL A 47 -10.11 -9.57 -1.29
N THR A 48 -9.54 -10.09 -0.21
CA THR A 48 -10.01 -11.31 0.47
C THR A 48 -11.31 -11.11 1.26
N VAL A 49 -11.55 -9.92 1.80
CA VAL A 49 -12.80 -9.61 2.53
C VAL A 49 -14.00 -9.44 1.58
N GLY A 50 -13.76 -9.42 0.26
CA GLY A 50 -14.76 -9.04 -0.73
C GLY A 50 -15.07 -7.55 -0.61
N PRO A 51 -15.35 -6.85 -1.73
CA PRO A 51 -15.58 -5.41 -1.67
C PRO A 51 -16.89 -5.17 -0.89
N LYS A 52 -16.82 -4.75 0.37
CA LYS A 52 -17.89 -3.95 0.96
C LYS A 52 -17.68 -2.53 0.42
N PRO A 53 -18.49 -2.05 -0.54
CA PRO A 53 -18.23 -0.77 -1.18
C PRO A 53 -18.59 0.35 -0.20
N ALA A 54 -17.63 0.76 0.61
CA ALA A 54 -17.69 2.05 1.27
C ALA A 54 -17.37 3.13 0.23
N GLY A 55 -18.40 3.60 -0.48
CA GLY A 55 -18.38 4.97 -1.02
C GLY A 55 -17.92 5.20 -2.46
N ALA A 56 -17.89 4.20 -3.34
CA ALA A 56 -17.88 4.47 -4.79
C ALA A 56 -19.32 4.84 -5.23
N GLY A 57 -19.71 6.07 -4.89
CA GLY A 57 -20.97 6.68 -5.32
C GLY A 57 -21.12 6.60 -6.83
N LYS A 58 -21.98 5.70 -7.29
CA LYS A 58 -22.49 5.72 -8.66
C LYS A 58 -23.32 6.99 -8.82
N ARG A 59 -22.82 8.00 -9.53
CA ARG A 59 -23.67 8.96 -10.23
C ARG A 59 -23.57 8.64 -11.72
N LYS A 60 -24.59 7.90 -12.18
CA LYS A 60 -24.92 7.67 -13.58
C LYS A 60 -25.93 8.74 -13.99
N ARG A 61 -25.59 9.59 -14.95
CA ARG A 61 -26.51 10.11 -15.97
C ARG A 61 -25.70 10.36 -17.23
#